data_AF-A0A9E2J0Z9-F1
#
_entry.id   AF-A0A9E2J0Z9-F1
#
_cell.length_a   1.000
_cell.length_b   1.000
_cell.length_c   1.000
_cell.angle_alpha   90.00
_cell.angle_beta   90.00
_cell.angle_gamma   90.00
#
_symmetry.space_group_name_H-M   'P 1'
#
loop_
_entity.id
_entity.type
_entity.pdbx_description
1 polymer ?
#
loop_
_entity_poly.entity_id
_entity_poly.type
_entity_poly.pdbx_seq_one_letter_code
_entity_poly.pdbx_strand_id
1 'polypeptide(L)' 'MDYKTLQFQYVKIYSYFKTTCEQFDLLEWNGKILNVWNNDKIVEIYRYEDLKALNIFKI' A
#
# COMPACT_ATOMS: atom_id res chain seq x y z
N MET A 1 -4.08 -16.17 0.43
CA MET A 1 -2.88 -15.62 -0.21
C MET A 1 -1.70 -16.02 0.63
N ASP A 2 -0.61 -16.49 0.05
CA ASP A 2 0.57 -16.87 0.83
C ASP A 2 1.22 -15.62 1.46
N TYR A 3 1.81 -15.77 2.65
CA TYR A 3 2.43 -14.66 3.37
C TYR A 3 3.57 -14.02 2.56
N LYS A 4 4.29 -14.80 1.74
CA LYS A 4 5.36 -14.27 0.88
C LYS A 4 4.79 -13.35 -0.18
N THR A 5 3.62 -13.67 -0.73
CA THR A 5 2.97 -12.81 -1.73
C THR A 5 2.47 -11.52 -1.11
N LEU A 6 1.91 -11.57 0.09
CA LEU A 6 1.50 -10.37 0.84
C LEU A 6 2.71 -9.48 1.17
N GLN A 7 3.80 -10.08 1.66
CA GLN A 7 5.02 -9.35 1.97
C GLN A 7 5.61 -8.69 0.73
N PHE A 8 5.66 -9.40 -0.40
CA PHE A 8 6.14 -8.86 -1.66
C PHE A 8 5.31 -7.66 -2.13
N GLN A 9 3.98 -7.77 -2.07
CA GLN A 9 3.08 -6.67 -2.40
C GLN A 9 3.30 -5.47 -1.48
N TYR A 10 3.41 -5.72 -0.17
CA TYR A 10 3.65 -4.68 0.81
C TYR A 10 4.95 -3.92 0.54
N VAL A 11 6.04 -4.61 0.23
CA VAL A 11 7.33 -3.98 -0.11
C VAL A 11 7.19 -3.05 -1.33
N LYS A 12 6.46 -3.48 -2.36
CA LYS A 12 6.21 -2.65 -3.55
C LYS A 12 5.35 -1.43 -3.22
N ILE A 13 4.27 -1.62 -2.47
CA ILE A 13 3.39 -0.54 -2.00
C ILE A 13 4.20 0.48 -1.19
N TYR A 14 4.93 0.01 -0.17
CA TYR A 14 5.73 0.87 0.69
C TYR A 14 6.79 1.65 -0.11
N SER A 15 7.48 0.99 -1.04
CA SER A 15 8.47 1.66 -1.88
C SER A 15 7.85 2.77 -2.74
N TYR A 16 6.66 2.54 -3.30
CA TYR A 16 5.95 3.55 -4.09
C TYR A 16 5.59 4.75 -3.21
N PHE A 17 4.83 4.53 -2.14
CA PHE A 17 4.35 5.61 -1.26
C PHE A 17 5.50 6.38 -0.61
N LYS A 18 6.61 5.72 -0.24
CA LYS A 18 7.79 6.39 0.29
C LYS A 18 8.41 7.38 -0.69
N THR A 19 8.28 7.14 -1.99
CA THR A 19 8.85 8.00 -3.04
C THR A 19 7.90 9.05 -3.58
N THR A 20 6.58 8.79 -3.53
CA THR A 20 5.59 9.61 -4.23
C THR A 20 4.63 10.35 -3.32
N CYS A 21 4.51 9.94 -2.05
CA CYS A 21 3.50 10.46 -1.13
C CYS A 21 4.12 11.40 -0.10
N GLU A 22 3.27 12.25 0.46
CA GLU A 22 3.59 13.06 1.62
C GLU A 22 3.80 12.17 2.87
N GLN A 23 4.15 12.79 3.99
CA GLN A 23 4.47 12.08 5.23
C GLN A 23 3.29 11.19 5.68
N PHE A 24 3.54 9.89 5.85
CA PHE A 24 2.60 8.91 6.40
C PHE A 24 3.26 8.17 7.57
N ASP A 25 2.45 7.73 8.52
CA ASP A 25 2.93 6.99 9.70
C ASP A 25 3.00 5.49 9.41
N LEU A 26 1.93 4.96 8.84
CA LEU A 26 1.77 3.52 8.63
C LEU A 26 0.99 3.23 7.35
N LEU A 27 1.42 2.17 6.67
CA LEU A 27 0.66 1.52 5.62
C LEU A 27 0.18 0.18 6.16
N GLU A 28 -1.13 -0.03 6.18
CA GLU A 28 -1.75 -1.29 6.59
C GLU A 28 -2.31 -2.01 5.36
N TRP A 29 -1.73 -3.16 5.00
CA TRP A 29 -2.11 -3.94 3.82
C TRP A 29 -2.59 -5.33 4.21
N ASN A 30 -3.79 -5.71 3.76
CA ASN A 30 -4.37 -7.02 4.03
C ASN A 30 -4.50 -7.93 2.79
N GLY A 31 -3.95 -7.53 1.64
CA GLY A 31 -4.08 -8.25 0.37
C GLY A 31 -5.25 -7.79 -0.51
N LYS A 32 -6.16 -6.97 0.02
CA LYS A 32 -7.33 -6.44 -0.70
C LYS A 32 -7.48 -4.93 -0.54
N ILE A 33 -7.18 -4.40 0.64
CA ILE A 33 -7.34 -3.01 1.01
C ILE A 33 -6.05 -2.53 1.66
N LEU A 34 -5.60 -1.36 1.24
CA LEU A 34 -4.52 -0.59 1.83
C LEU A 34 -5.13 0.60 2.55
N ASN A 35 -4.88 0.71 3.84
CA ASN A 35 -5.17 1.91 4.62
C ASN A 35 -3.88 2.71 4.81
N VAL A 36 -3.90 3.98 4.42
CA VAL A 36 -2.81 4.92 4.64
C VAL A 36 -3.13 5.70 5.90
N TRP A 37 -2.28 5.57 6.91
CA TRP A 37 -2.44 6.21 8.21
C TRP A 37 -1.51 7.41 8.34
N ASN A 38 -2.06 8.50 8.86
CA ASN A 38 -1.32 9.71 9.21
C ASN A 38 -2.00 10.37 10.42
N ASN A 39 -1.23 10.68 11.46
CA ASN A 39 -1.68 11.21 12.75
C ASN A 39 -2.83 10.38 13.35
N ASP A 40 -2.63 9.06 13.49
CA ASP A 40 -3.60 8.10 14.05
C ASP A 40 -4.95 8.04 13.32
N LYS A 41 -5.02 8.50 12.08
CA LYS A 41 -6.23 8.47 11.25
C LYS A 41 -5.94 7.91 9.87
N ILE A 42 -6.93 7.21 9.31
CA ILE A 42 -6.89 6.78 7.92
C ILE A 42 -7.17 8.00 7.04
N VAL A 43 -6.16 8.43 6.27
CA VAL A 43 -6.27 9.55 5.34
C VAL A 43 -6.64 9.10 3.93
N GLU A 44 -6.24 7.90 3.54
CA GLU A 44 -6.54 7.34 2.23
C GLU A 44 -6.80 5.83 2.31
N ILE A 45 -7.69 5.33 1.45
CA ILE A 45 -8.02 3.91 1.34
C ILE A 45 -7.96 3.52 -0.13
N TYR A 46 -7.16 2.50 -0.42
CA TYR A 46 -7.01 1.96 -1.77
C TYR A 46 -7.42 0.50 -1.80
N ARG A 47 -8.25 0.13 -2.78
CA ARG A 47 -8.50 -1.29 -3.09
C ARG A 47 -7.37 -1.83 -3.94
N TYR A 48 -7.23 -3.14 -3.97
CA TYR A 48 -6.24 -3.83 -4.78
C TYR A 48 -6.29 -3.42 -6.26
N GLU A 49 -7.48 -3.15 -6.80
CA GLU A 49 -7.69 -2.70 -8.17
C GLU A 49 -7.13 -1.29 -8.41
N ASP A 50 -7.29 -0.39 -7.44
CA ASP A 50 -6.72 0.95 -7.49
C ASP A 50 -5.19 0.88 -7.50
N LEU A 51 -4.61 0.04 -6.63
CA LEU A 51 -3.16 -0.18 -6.58
C LEU A 51 -2.61 -0.82 -7.87
N LYS A 52 -3.41 -1.66 -8.54
CA LYS A 52 -3.08 -2.19 -9.86
C LYS A 52 -3.10 -1.11 -10.93
N ALA A 53 -4.09 -0.21 -10.91
CA ALA A 53 -4.19 0.91 -11.85
C ALA A 53 -2.99 1.86 -11.73
N LEU A 54 -2.45 2.02 -10.51
CA LEU A 54 -1.22 2.77 -10.23
C LEU A 54 0.07 2.07 -10.69
N ASN A 55 -0.02 0.90 -11.34
CA ASN A 55 1.10 0.08 -11.81
C ASN A 55 2.12 -0.31 -10.71
N ILE A 56 1.74 -0.31 -9.43
CA ILE A 56 2.63 -0.58 -8.29
C ILE A 56 3.25 -2.00 -8.35
N PHE A 57 2.52 -2.95 -8.92
CA PHE A 57 2.94 -4.35 -9.00
C PHE A 57 3.59 -4.74 -10.33
N LYS A 58 3.84 -3.80 -11.26
CA LYS A 58 4.58 -4.13 -12.49
C LYS A 58 6.06 -4.41 -12.15
N ILE A 59 6.60 -5.43 -12.82
CA ILE A 59 7.98 -5.90 -12.71
C ILE A 59 8.89 -5.01 -13.54
#